data_AF-A0A368FIB9-F1
#
_entry.id   AF-A0A368FIB9-F1
#
_cell.length_a   1.000
_cell.length_b   1.000
_cell.length_c   1.000
_cell.angle_alpha   90.00
_cell.angle_beta   90.00
_cell.angle_gamma   90.00
#
_symmetry.space_group_name_H-M   'P 1'
#
loop_
_entity.id
_entity.type
_entity.pdbx_description
1 polymer ?
#
loop_
_entity_poly.entity_id
_entity_poly.type
_entity_poly.pdbx_seq_one_letter_code
_entity_poly.pdbx_strand_id
1 'polypeptide(L)'
;MSCCEQRGLPDACLRHCTYNTYTKEALTRMYFKHDACPVEASAEIQFCAAQGRDHRACCQRNGVSTTLAGLKCLTFCDQRPGNVTMLDMSYLPCYDRFENMKACFWHDSTRRLK
;
A
#
# COMPACT_ATOMS: atom_id res chain seq x y z
N MET A 1 -0.25 1.77 13.25
CA MET A 1 -1.56 1.95 13.91
C MET A 1 -1.91 3.43 14.05
N SER A 2 -1.18 4.23 14.84
CA SER A 2 -1.51 5.66 15.09
C SER A 2 -1.83 6.51 13.85
N CYS A 3 -1.11 6.32 12.74
CA CYS A 3 -1.43 7.02 11.50
C CYS A 3 -2.86 6.75 11.02
N CYS A 4 -3.29 5.49 10.96
CA CYS A 4 -4.63 5.13 10.47
C CYS A 4 -5.75 5.70 11.36
N GLU A 5 -5.53 5.73 12.66
CA GLU A 5 -6.46 6.34 13.63
C GLU A 5 -6.56 7.85 13.39
N GLN A 6 -5.42 8.54 13.20
CA GLN A 6 -5.37 9.97 12.89
C GLN A 6 -6.02 10.30 11.53
N ARG A 7 -6.01 9.36 10.58
CA ARG A 7 -6.69 9.51 9.29
C ARG A 7 -8.19 9.15 9.36
N GLY A 8 -8.70 8.81 10.55
CA GLY A 8 -10.11 8.55 10.78
C GLY A 8 -10.63 7.26 10.16
N LEU A 9 -9.76 6.25 9.97
CA LEU A 9 -10.19 4.97 9.41
C LEU A 9 -11.09 4.22 10.41
N PRO A 10 -12.19 3.59 9.95
CA PRO A 10 -13.11 2.88 10.84
C PRO A 10 -12.43 1.63 11.43
N ASP A 11 -12.94 1.15 12.57
CA ASP A 11 -12.39 -0.03 13.28
C ASP A 11 -12.22 -1.24 12.38
N ALA A 12 -13.17 -1.47 11.47
CA ALA A 12 -13.12 -2.55 10.49
C ALA A 12 -11.86 -2.50 9.60
N CYS A 13 -11.28 -1.31 9.40
CA CYS A 13 -10.06 -1.06 8.65
C CYS A 13 -8.81 -1.00 9.53
N LEU A 14 -8.92 -0.64 10.81
CA LEU A 14 -7.77 -0.58 11.72
C LEU A 14 -7.08 -1.95 11.87
N ARG A 15 -7.83 -3.05 11.75
CA ARG A 15 -7.27 -4.41 11.70
C ARG A 15 -6.33 -4.67 10.51
N HIS A 16 -6.39 -3.84 9.48
CA HIS A 16 -5.48 -3.89 8.33
C HIS A 16 -4.31 -2.90 8.48
N CYS A 17 -4.23 -2.11 9.55
CA CYS A 17 -3.21 -1.08 9.74
C CYS A 17 -1.87 -1.61 10.32
N THR A 18 -1.49 -2.83 9.96
CA THR A 18 -0.18 -3.43 10.28
C THR A 18 0.40 -4.10 9.06
N TYR A 19 1.72 -4.19 8.96
CA TYR A 19 2.38 -4.84 7.82
C TYR A 19 2.03 -6.33 7.66
N ASN A 20 1.67 -6.99 8.76
CA ASN A 20 1.32 -8.42 8.79
C ASN A 20 -0.12 -8.67 8.31
N THR A 21 -1.02 -7.72 8.53
CA THR A 21 -2.45 -7.85 8.24
C THR A 21 -2.84 -7.18 6.93
N TYR A 22 -2.07 -6.17 6.50
CA TYR A 22 -2.25 -5.54 5.21
C TYR A 22 -1.64 -6.44 4.14
N THR A 23 -2.40 -7.37 3.56
CA THR A 23 -1.91 -8.32 2.55
C THR A 23 -2.68 -8.20 1.24
N LYS A 24 -2.18 -8.86 0.18
CA LYS A 24 -2.89 -8.96 -1.11
C LYS A 24 -4.27 -9.58 -0.92
N GLU A 25 -4.37 -10.59 -0.06
CA GLU A 25 -5.62 -11.32 0.23
C GLU A 25 -6.62 -10.41 0.97
N ALA A 26 -6.15 -9.60 1.92
CA ALA A 26 -6.97 -8.60 2.60
C ALA A 26 -7.54 -7.59 1.60
N LEU A 27 -6.69 -7.01 0.75
CA LEU A 27 -7.12 -6.09 -0.31
C LEU A 27 -8.10 -6.74 -1.29
N THR A 28 -7.85 -7.99 -1.68
CA THR A 28 -8.75 -8.74 -2.57
C THR A 28 -10.12 -8.92 -1.93
N ARG A 29 -10.18 -9.25 -0.64
CA ARG A 29 -11.46 -9.34 0.09
C ARG A 29 -12.17 -7.99 0.21
N MET A 30 -11.44 -6.90 0.44
CA MET A 30 -11.98 -5.54 0.46
C MET A 30 -12.60 -5.18 -0.89
N TYR A 31 -11.90 -5.46 -1.99
CA TYR A 31 -12.37 -5.23 -3.36
C TYR A 31 -13.68 -5.97 -3.66
N PHE A 32 -13.75 -7.28 -3.33
CA PHE A 32 -14.95 -8.09 -3.52
C PHE A 32 -16.02 -7.88 -2.44
N LYS A 33 -15.86 -6.89 -1.54
CA LYS A 33 -16.80 -6.59 -0.45
C LYS A 33 -17.04 -7.79 0.49
N HIS A 34 -16.08 -8.70 0.58
CA HIS A 34 -16.02 -9.79 1.57
C HIS A 34 -15.27 -9.37 2.85
N ASP A 35 -14.84 -8.12 2.91
CA ASP A 35 -14.23 -7.48 4.05
C ASP A 35 -15.12 -6.30 4.48
N ALA A 36 -15.31 -6.11 5.79
CA ALA A 36 -16.06 -4.96 6.30
C ALA A 36 -15.33 -3.63 6.09
N CYS A 37 -14.01 -3.66 5.85
CA CYS A 37 -13.27 -2.48 5.45
C CYS A 37 -13.48 -2.20 3.94
N PRO A 38 -13.98 -1.02 3.55
CA PRO A 38 -14.14 -0.65 2.14
C PRO A 38 -12.79 -0.55 1.42
N VAL A 39 -12.73 -0.91 0.14
CA VAL A 39 -11.49 -0.89 -0.65
C VAL A 39 -10.89 0.50 -0.77
N GLU A 40 -11.72 1.54 -0.73
CA GLU A 40 -11.34 2.95 -0.77
C GLU A 40 -10.43 3.33 0.41
N ALA A 41 -10.59 2.67 1.56
CA ALA A 41 -9.73 2.85 2.73
C ALA A 41 -8.27 2.41 2.48
N SER A 42 -8.04 1.56 1.47
CA SER A 42 -6.69 1.08 1.14
C SER A 42 -5.72 2.21 0.79
N ALA A 43 -6.20 3.32 0.20
CA ALA A 43 -5.35 4.46 -0.13
C ALA A 43 -4.72 5.07 1.14
N GLU A 44 -5.51 5.23 2.20
CA GLU A 44 -5.03 5.77 3.48
C GLU A 44 -4.18 4.75 4.25
N ILE A 45 -4.53 3.46 4.19
CA ILE A 45 -3.71 2.38 4.79
C ILE A 45 -2.33 2.33 4.10
N GLN A 46 -2.30 2.40 2.77
CA GLN A 46 -1.07 2.44 1.96
C GLN A 46 -0.24 3.68 2.29
N PHE A 47 -0.86 4.86 2.35
CA PHE A 47 -0.20 6.11 2.75
C PHE A 47 0.46 5.97 4.12
N CYS A 48 -0.27 5.41 5.09
CA CYS A 48 0.23 5.19 6.44
C CYS A 48 1.37 4.16 6.50
N ALA A 49 1.29 3.08 5.72
CA ALA A 49 2.38 2.11 5.60
C ALA A 49 3.64 2.77 5.03
N ALA A 50 3.52 3.54 3.96
CA ALA A 50 4.63 4.27 3.34
C ALA A 50 5.04 5.54 4.11
N GLN A 51 4.37 5.89 5.22
CA GLN A 51 4.63 7.11 6.01
C GLN A 51 4.65 8.39 5.15
N GLY A 52 3.84 8.45 4.08
CA GLY A 52 3.76 9.60 3.18
C GLY A 52 5.02 9.89 2.35
N ARG A 53 5.86 8.88 2.07
CA ARG A 53 7.16 9.05 1.40
C ARG A 53 7.23 8.40 0.01
N ASP A 54 8.34 8.65 -0.65
CA ASP A 54 8.72 8.05 -1.94
C ASP A 54 9.67 6.87 -1.73
N HIS A 55 9.19 5.66 -2.06
CA HIS A 55 9.94 4.41 -2.02
C HIS A 55 10.28 3.87 -3.41
N ARG A 56 10.04 4.62 -4.49
CA ARG A 56 10.20 4.14 -5.87
C ARG A 56 11.57 3.51 -6.12
N ALA A 57 12.65 4.10 -5.59
CA ALA A 57 14.00 3.55 -5.71
C ALA A 57 14.14 2.15 -5.06
N CYS A 58 13.53 1.93 -3.90
CA CYS A 58 13.51 0.62 -3.26
C CYS A 58 12.64 -0.36 -4.05
N CYS A 59 11.42 0.06 -4.41
CA CYS A 59 10.47 -0.77 -5.14
C CYS A 59 11.01 -1.23 -6.48
N GLN A 60 11.68 -0.34 -7.23
CA GLN A 60 12.29 -0.66 -8.50
C GLN A 60 13.39 -1.71 -8.33
N ARG A 61 14.29 -1.56 -7.35
CA ARG A 61 15.32 -2.57 -7.04
C ARG A 61 14.73 -3.90 -6.57
N ASN A 62 13.57 -3.89 -5.92
CA ASN A 62 12.87 -5.08 -5.43
C ASN A 62 11.85 -5.63 -6.44
N GLY A 63 11.96 -5.25 -7.71
CA GLY A 63 11.22 -5.87 -8.80
C GLY A 63 9.73 -5.52 -8.89
N VAL A 64 9.27 -4.46 -8.21
CA VAL A 64 7.87 -4.02 -8.27
C VAL A 64 7.42 -3.66 -9.69
N SER A 65 8.34 -3.20 -10.54
CA SER A 65 8.06 -2.87 -11.94
C SER A 65 8.21 -4.04 -12.92
N THR A 66 8.36 -5.28 -12.43
CA THR A 66 8.53 -6.48 -13.27
C THR A 66 7.22 -7.21 -13.57
N THR A 67 6.09 -6.62 -13.19
CA THR A 67 4.74 -7.15 -13.50
C THR A 67 4.34 -6.78 -14.92
N LEU A 68 3.20 -7.31 -15.38
CA LEU A 68 2.61 -6.91 -16.67
C LEU A 68 2.27 -5.42 -16.77
N ALA A 69 2.06 -4.74 -15.64
CA ALA A 69 1.79 -3.30 -15.59
C ALA A 69 3.08 -2.44 -15.58
N GLY A 70 4.25 -3.06 -15.48
CA GLY A 70 5.55 -2.40 -15.63
C GLY A 70 5.77 -1.24 -14.65
N LEU A 71 6.31 -0.13 -15.15
CA LEU A 71 6.63 1.05 -14.35
C LEU A 71 5.41 1.69 -13.67
N LYS A 72 4.18 1.43 -14.15
CA LYS A 72 2.95 1.95 -13.50
C LYS A 72 2.87 1.53 -12.03
N CYS A 73 3.41 0.37 -11.67
CA CYS A 73 3.39 -0.14 -10.30
C CYS A 73 4.20 0.69 -9.31
N LEU A 74 5.14 1.50 -9.79
CA LEU A 74 5.88 2.43 -8.94
C LEU A 74 4.99 3.56 -8.39
N THR A 75 3.80 3.78 -8.95
CA THR A 75 2.79 4.70 -8.40
C THR A 75 2.39 4.30 -6.97
N PHE A 76 2.26 3.01 -6.67
CA PHE A 76 1.92 2.53 -5.32
C PHE A 76 3.06 2.71 -4.30
N CYS A 77 4.26 3.03 -4.78
CA CYS A 77 5.45 3.24 -3.96
C CYS A 77 5.76 4.72 -3.70
N ASP A 78 5.13 5.64 -4.43
CA ASP A 78 5.19 7.07 -4.13
C ASP A 78 3.90 7.45 -3.44
N GLN A 79 3.96 7.65 -2.13
CA GLN A 79 2.81 7.99 -1.30
C GLN A 79 2.94 9.42 -0.75
N ARG A 80 3.74 10.27 -1.39
CA ARG A 80 3.77 11.69 -1.07
C ARG A 80 2.40 12.32 -1.37
N PRO A 81 1.90 13.20 -0.49
CA PRO A 81 0.62 13.86 -0.72
C PRO A 81 0.69 14.74 -1.99
N GLY A 82 -0.46 14.93 -2.64
CA GLY A 82 -0.60 15.83 -3.80
C GLY A 82 -0.52 15.15 -5.17
N ASN A 83 -0.05 13.90 -5.25
CA ASN A 83 -0.04 13.12 -6.49
C ASN A 83 -1.23 12.15 -6.54
N VAL A 84 -2.39 12.64 -6.96
CA VAL A 84 -3.57 11.78 -7.15
C VAL A 84 -3.47 11.06 -8.47
N THR A 85 -3.41 9.72 -8.43
CA THR A 85 -3.48 8.88 -9.64
C THR A 85 -4.83 8.19 -9.69
N MET A 86 -5.54 8.32 -10.81
CA MET A 86 -6.73 7.52 -11.06
C MET A 86 -6.31 6.10 -11.43
N LEU A 87 -6.56 5.16 -10.54
CA LEU A 87 -6.23 3.75 -10.74
C LEU A 87 -7.38 3.08 -11.53
N ASP A 88 -7.02 2.41 -12.62
CA ASP A 88 -7.91 1.54 -13.39
C ASP A 88 -7.48 0.07 -13.28
N MET A 89 -8.19 -0.82 -13.99
CA MET A 89 -7.89 -2.26 -13.97
C MET A 89 -6.51 -2.62 -14.54
N SER A 90 -5.85 -1.72 -15.28
CA SER A 90 -4.48 -1.94 -15.77
C SER A 90 -3.43 -1.96 -14.66
N TYR A 91 -3.79 -1.55 -13.44
CA TYR A 91 -2.92 -1.59 -12.26
C TYR A 91 -3.02 -2.90 -11.48
N LEU A 92 -4.00 -3.77 -11.76
CA LEU A 92 -4.17 -5.03 -11.04
C LEU A 92 -2.91 -5.91 -10.97
N PRO A 93 -2.10 -6.06 -12.04
CA PRO A 93 -0.87 -6.85 -11.98
C PRO A 93 0.14 -6.34 -10.94
N CYS A 94 0.04 -5.08 -10.51
CA CYS A 94 0.94 -4.53 -9.49
C CYS A 94 0.80 -5.24 -8.14
N TYR A 95 -0.38 -5.77 -7.82
CA TYR A 95 -0.60 -6.52 -6.58
C TYR A 95 0.13 -7.87 -6.54
N ASP A 96 0.66 -8.37 -7.65
CA ASP A 96 1.55 -9.55 -7.65
C ASP A 96 2.89 -9.28 -6.96
N ARG A 97 3.26 -8.01 -6.81
CA ARG A 97 4.47 -7.55 -6.10
C ARG A 97 4.12 -6.80 -4.81
N PHE A 98 2.92 -7.00 -4.26
CA PHE A 98 2.46 -6.27 -3.08
C PHE A 98 3.37 -6.46 -1.86
N GLU A 99 3.83 -7.69 -1.61
CA GLU A 99 4.78 -7.96 -0.52
C GLU A 99 6.13 -7.25 -0.73
N ASN A 100 6.61 -7.15 -1.97
CA ASN A 100 7.82 -6.39 -2.31
C ASN A 100 7.66 -4.88 -2.00
N MET A 101 6.47 -4.32 -2.27
CA MET A 101 6.16 -2.93 -1.92
C MET A 101 6.19 -2.74 -0.41
N LYS A 102 5.46 -3.57 0.35
CA LYS A 102 5.38 -3.49 1.81
C LYS A 102 6.73 -3.70 2.49
N ALA A 103 7.57 -4.59 1.98
CA ALA A 103 8.91 -4.81 2.52
C ALA A 103 9.75 -3.51 2.46
N CYS A 104 9.64 -2.75 1.37
CA CYS A 104 10.31 -1.45 1.25
C CYS A 104 9.84 -0.44 2.30
N PHE A 105 8.53 -0.37 2.53
CA PHE A 105 7.94 0.51 3.55
C PHE A 105 8.40 0.11 4.96
N TRP A 106 8.33 -1.18 5.28
CA TRP A 106 8.76 -1.73 6.57
C TRP A 106 10.24 -1.45 6.84
N HIS A 107 11.13 -1.76 5.88
CA HIS A 107 12.56 -1.56 6.06
C HIS A 107 12.94 -0.08 6.25
N ASP A 108 12.29 0.83 5.53
CA ASP A 108 12.52 2.27 5.72
C ASP A 108 11.97 2.74 7.08
N SER A 109 10.81 2.24 7.52
CA SER A 109 10.26 2.57 8.85
C SER A 109 11.17 2.08 9.99
N THR A 110 11.69 0.86 9.91
CA THR A 110 12.56 0.26 10.95
C THR A 110 13.94 0.89 11.01
N ARG A 111 14.50 1.32 9.86
CA ARG A 111 15.79 2.02 9.82
C ARG A 111 15.75 3.38 10.50
N ARG A 112 14.59 4.03 10.56
CA ARG A 112 14.40 5.36 11.16
C ARG A 112 14.06 5.32 12.66
N LEU A 113 13.69 4.15 13.17
CA LEU A 113 13.49 3.93 14.61
C LEU A 113 14.80 3.64 15.36
N LYS A 114 15.90 3.45 14.61
CA LYS A 114 17.26 3.37 15.14
C LYS A 114 17.91 4.73 15.10
#